data_AF-A0A7C5VRA2-F1
#
_entry.id   AF-A0A7C5VRA2-F1
#
_cell.length_a   1.000
_cell.length_b   1.000
_cell.length_c   1.000
_cell.angle_alpha   90.00
_cell.angle_beta   90.00
_cell.angle_gamma   90.00
#
_symmetry.space_group_name_H-M   'P 1'
#
loop_
_entity.id
_entity.type
_entity.pdbx_description
1 polymer ?
#
loop_
_entity_poly.entity_id
_entity_poly.type
_entity_poly.pdbx_seq_one_letter_code
_entity_poly.pdbx_strand_id
1 'polypeptide(L)'
;MELLDKLKENPTVKDLESEKKIKIRVYNPGQYKTRGVERFARQLFASKFGSKSPNIAFNIEKQEKDKILLKLKEGKNYFYITKEAVLPALRTYSQVRKMNITNEEEVAIIDIKSVPEEFLRLSGLLPIERVTEAAQDIKSAYQMLASNLLLVRRVQLSSPQLYWLAFYSENKVISNAVLLNVQTFDSAITKLLTLYFNSVIALLQLLSFVVETRGTWVDLHGDQVWSHLHVPEFDGLRSEIMAKAQTIFGEVGKVDAKPLFSRLKEHDPFQRSIDELALEMLELDDWKSRLNEIYDAVTKELEAMHKILETSRKPPRKSVIELEREEERETDLTKWFG
;
A
#
# COMPACT_ATOMS: atom_id res chain seq x y z
N MET A 1 1.14 7.11 -26.57
CA MET A 1 0.11 8.14 -26.83
C MET A 1 -1.18 7.48 -27.29
N GLU A 2 -1.19 6.67 -28.35
CA GLU A 2 -2.40 6.02 -28.88
C GLU A 2 -3.28 5.28 -27.85
N LEU A 3 -2.71 4.44 -26.97
CA LEU A 3 -3.49 3.74 -25.92
C LEU A 3 -4.15 4.72 -24.93
N LEU A 4 -3.40 5.72 -24.46
CA LEU A 4 -3.91 6.72 -23.52
C LEU A 4 -5.02 7.57 -24.14
N ASP A 5 -4.98 7.80 -25.45
CA ASP A 5 -6.04 8.50 -26.16
C ASP A 5 -7.33 7.66 -26.23
N LYS A 6 -7.23 6.34 -26.46
CA LYS A 6 -8.40 5.45 -26.43
C LYS A 6 -9.06 5.37 -25.05
N LEU A 7 -8.26 5.46 -23.97
CA LEU A 7 -8.79 5.40 -22.60
C LEU A 7 -9.68 6.60 -22.23
N LYS A 8 -9.58 7.73 -22.95
CA LYS A 8 -10.33 8.96 -22.65
C LYS A 8 -11.85 8.80 -22.77
N GLU A 9 -12.30 7.79 -23.51
CA GLU A 9 -13.72 7.48 -23.70
C GLU A 9 -14.35 6.80 -22.46
N ASN A 10 -13.53 6.27 -21.55
CA ASN A 10 -13.99 5.63 -20.32
C ASN A 10 -14.15 6.65 -19.19
N PRO A 11 -15.08 6.42 -18.23
CA PRO A 11 -15.22 7.29 -17.06
C PRO A 11 -13.94 7.31 -16.23
N THR A 12 -13.71 8.42 -15.53
CA THR A 12 -12.63 8.50 -14.55
C THR A 12 -13.09 8.03 -13.17
N VAL A 13 -12.14 7.73 -12.29
CA VAL A 13 -12.41 7.50 -10.86
C VAL A 13 -13.21 8.66 -10.24
N LYS A 14 -12.93 9.90 -10.64
CA LYS A 14 -13.69 11.07 -10.18
C LYS A 14 -15.15 11.06 -10.64
N ASP A 15 -15.40 10.57 -11.85
CA ASP A 15 -16.76 10.43 -12.37
C ASP A 15 -17.53 9.39 -11.55
N LEU A 16 -16.90 8.25 -11.25
CA LEU A 16 -17.48 7.24 -10.36
C LEU A 16 -17.77 7.77 -8.95
N GLU A 17 -16.91 8.65 -8.40
CA GLU A 17 -17.17 9.32 -7.12
C GLU A 17 -18.35 10.31 -7.22
N SER A 18 -18.46 11.03 -8.33
CA SER A 18 -19.54 12.00 -8.59
C SER A 18 -20.89 11.31 -8.75
N GLU A 19 -20.89 10.12 -9.36
CA GLU A 19 -22.04 9.22 -9.47
C GLU A 19 -22.32 8.43 -8.18
N LYS A 20 -21.51 8.63 -7.13
CA LYS A 20 -21.61 7.95 -5.83
C LYS A 20 -21.51 6.43 -5.95
N LYS A 21 -20.81 5.91 -6.97
CA LYS A 21 -20.54 4.48 -7.14
C LYS A 21 -19.35 4.03 -6.29
N ILE A 22 -18.39 4.93 -6.10
CA ILE A 22 -17.28 4.75 -5.15
C ILE A 22 -17.08 6.01 -4.31
N LYS A 23 -16.24 5.91 -3.29
CA LYS A 23 -15.85 7.07 -2.47
C LYS A 23 -14.44 6.87 -1.91
N ILE A 24 -13.53 7.76 -2.29
CA ILE A 24 -12.14 7.72 -1.85
C ILE A 24 -11.99 8.55 -0.58
N ARG A 25 -11.32 7.98 0.43
CA ARG A 25 -11.12 8.61 1.73
C ARG A 25 -9.69 8.42 2.23
N VAL A 26 -9.08 9.55 2.58
CA VAL A 26 -7.80 9.59 3.29
C VAL A 26 -8.07 9.55 4.78
N TYR A 27 -7.32 8.71 5.49
CA TYR A 27 -7.27 8.77 6.95
C TYR A 27 -5.84 8.99 7.42
N ASN A 28 -5.63 10.09 8.14
CA ASN A 28 -4.39 10.37 8.86
C ASN A 28 -4.65 10.08 10.35
N PRO A 29 -4.06 9.03 10.95
CA PRO A 29 -4.34 8.67 12.33
C PRO A 29 -4.07 9.81 13.32
N GLY A 30 -5.04 10.07 14.21
CA GLY A 30 -5.00 11.15 15.20
C GLY A 30 -5.37 12.52 14.64
N GLN A 31 -6.04 12.58 13.49
CA GLN A 31 -6.49 13.80 12.82
C GLN A 31 -7.97 13.75 12.38
N TYR A 32 -8.73 12.71 12.73
CA TYR A 32 -10.10 12.56 12.26
C TYR A 32 -11.10 13.38 13.10
N LYS A 33 -11.15 13.12 14.41
CA LYS A 33 -11.96 13.88 15.39
C LYS A 33 -11.10 14.55 16.46
N THR A 34 -9.86 14.11 16.63
CA THR A 34 -8.91 14.66 17.61
C THR A 34 -7.69 15.23 16.88
N ARG A 35 -6.91 16.09 17.56
CA ARG A 35 -5.60 16.58 17.11
C ARG A 35 -4.59 16.50 18.26
N GLY A 36 -3.30 16.40 17.93
CA GLY A 36 -2.21 16.32 18.92
C GLY A 36 -1.99 14.92 19.49
N VAL A 37 -2.64 13.90 18.92
CA VAL A 37 -2.50 12.48 19.32
C VAL A 37 -1.98 11.60 18.19
N GLU A 38 -1.47 12.20 17.11
CA GLU A 38 -1.05 11.52 15.88
C GLU A 38 0.04 10.47 16.12
N ARG A 39 0.99 10.76 17.02
CA ARG A 39 2.03 9.82 17.41
C ARG A 39 1.42 8.55 18.01
N PHE A 40 0.55 8.71 19.01
CA PHE A 40 -0.11 7.59 19.70
C PHE A 40 -0.98 6.81 18.72
N ALA A 41 -1.80 7.51 17.93
CA ALA A 41 -2.67 6.86 16.94
C ALA A 41 -1.88 6.01 15.94
N ARG A 42 -0.73 6.48 15.46
CA ARG A 42 0.14 5.69 14.58
C ARG A 42 0.78 4.49 15.28
N GLN A 43 1.13 4.60 16.57
CA GLN A 43 1.71 3.50 17.34
C GLN A 43 0.71 2.38 17.65
N LEU A 44 -0.59 2.68 17.69
CA LEU A 44 -1.67 1.70 17.92
C LEU A 44 -1.95 0.76 16.74
N PHE A 45 -1.36 1.00 15.56
CA PHE A 45 -1.39 0.06 14.45
C PHE A 45 -0.29 -0.98 14.61
N ALA A 46 -0.68 -2.23 14.89
CA ALA A 46 0.23 -3.36 15.00
C ALA A 46 0.60 -3.90 13.60
N SER A 47 1.88 -4.16 13.37
CA SER A 47 2.40 -4.55 12.05
C SER A 47 2.54 -6.06 11.92
N LYS A 48 2.19 -6.61 10.75
CA LYS A 48 2.46 -8.01 10.37
C LYS A 48 3.56 -8.11 9.32
N PHE A 49 3.61 -7.17 8.38
CA PHE A 49 4.45 -7.28 7.17
C PHE A 49 5.85 -6.65 7.33
N GLY A 50 6.46 -6.80 8.51
CA GLY A 50 7.87 -6.40 8.73
C GLY A 50 8.16 -4.90 8.52
N SER A 51 7.18 -4.02 8.77
CA SER A 51 7.36 -2.59 8.59
C SER A 51 8.44 -2.04 9.54
N LYS A 52 9.42 -1.32 8.97
CA LYS A 52 10.53 -0.71 9.74
C LYS A 52 10.19 0.66 10.33
N SER A 53 8.92 1.08 10.24
CA SER A 53 8.51 2.41 10.70
C SER A 53 8.86 2.64 12.17
N PRO A 54 9.43 3.81 12.54
CA PRO A 54 9.69 4.14 13.94
C PRO A 54 8.39 4.24 14.76
N ASN A 55 7.26 4.50 14.09
CA ASN A 55 5.95 4.65 14.72
C ASN A 55 5.23 3.32 14.95
N ILE A 56 5.94 2.18 15.07
CA ILE A 56 5.35 0.86 15.37
C ILE A 56 5.72 0.53 16.81
N ALA A 57 4.72 0.32 17.65
CA ALA A 57 4.93 -0.20 19.00
C ALA A 57 4.88 -1.73 19.04
N PHE A 58 4.03 -2.35 18.21
CA PHE A 58 3.72 -3.77 18.29
C PHE A 58 3.81 -4.47 16.93
N ASN A 59 4.32 -5.70 16.94
CA ASN A 59 4.26 -6.64 15.83
C ASN A 59 3.24 -7.74 16.14
N ILE A 60 2.53 -8.20 15.12
CA ILE A 60 1.62 -9.34 15.18
C ILE A 60 2.45 -10.59 14.93
N GLU A 61 2.54 -11.46 15.93
CA GLU A 61 3.29 -12.72 15.83
C GLU A 61 2.39 -13.89 15.45
N LYS A 62 1.16 -13.89 15.99
CA LYS A 62 0.19 -14.95 15.74
C LYS A 62 -1.24 -14.41 15.84
N GLN A 63 -2.12 -14.88 14.97
CA GLN A 63 -3.56 -14.66 15.09
C GLN A 63 -4.26 -15.99 15.34
N GLU A 64 -5.08 -16.04 16.39
CA GLU A 64 -5.92 -17.19 16.74
C GLU A 64 -7.40 -16.84 16.50
N LYS A 65 -8.33 -17.74 16.87
CA LYS A 65 -9.76 -17.55 16.59
C LYS A 65 -10.31 -16.30 17.28
N ASP A 66 -9.98 -16.10 18.55
CA ASP A 66 -10.52 -15.10 19.48
C ASP A 66 -9.49 -14.05 19.95
N LYS A 67 -8.20 -14.35 19.82
CA LYS A 67 -7.11 -13.49 20.31
C LYS A 67 -5.96 -13.34 19.32
N ILE A 68 -5.16 -12.32 19.54
CA ILE A 68 -3.97 -11.98 18.75
C ILE A 68 -2.79 -11.88 19.70
N LEU A 69 -1.69 -12.56 19.36
CA LEU A 69 -0.42 -12.46 20.07
C LEU A 69 0.35 -11.27 19.50
N LEU A 70 0.52 -10.23 20.33
CA LEU A 70 1.31 -9.05 20.01
C LEU A 70 2.66 -9.13 20.72
N LYS A 71 3.69 -8.64 20.02
CA LYS A 71 5.05 -8.50 20.54
C LYS A 71 5.45 -7.04 20.53
N LEU A 72 6.13 -6.57 21.56
CA LEU A 72 6.79 -5.27 21.50
C LEU A 72 7.82 -5.24 20.38
N LYS A 73 7.85 -4.16 19.59
CA LYS A 73 8.82 -3.99 18.50
C LYS A 73 10.26 -4.19 18.98
N GLU A 74 10.55 -3.68 20.18
CA GLU A 74 11.84 -3.82 20.85
C GLU A 74 11.74 -4.87 21.94
N GLY A 75 12.63 -5.87 21.90
CA GLY A 75 12.72 -6.92 22.92
C GLY A 75 11.96 -8.22 22.58
N LYS A 76 11.70 -9.00 23.64
CA LYS A 76 11.11 -10.35 23.58
C LYS A 76 9.83 -10.45 24.43
N ASN A 77 9.15 -9.33 24.62
CA ASN A 77 7.94 -9.27 25.44
C ASN A 77 6.71 -9.46 24.56
N TYR A 78 5.80 -10.32 25.02
CA TYR A 78 4.59 -10.70 24.29
C TYR A 78 3.36 -10.60 25.19
N PHE A 79 2.22 -10.26 24.61
CA PHE A 79 0.93 -10.32 25.30
C PHE A 79 -0.19 -10.68 24.32
N TYR A 80 -1.26 -11.25 24.85
CA TYR A 80 -2.47 -11.49 24.09
C TYR A 80 -3.42 -10.29 24.21
N ILE A 81 -4.08 -9.98 23.11
CA ILE A 81 -5.22 -9.06 23.06
C ILE A 81 -6.40 -9.75 22.40
N THR A 82 -7.63 -9.47 22.84
CA THR A 82 -8.83 -10.07 22.24
C THR A 82 -9.18 -9.37 20.93
N LYS A 83 -9.91 -10.06 20.04
CA LYS A 83 -10.29 -9.47 18.75
C LYS A 83 -11.30 -8.31 18.89
N GLU A 84 -12.06 -8.25 19.97
CA GLU A 84 -13.00 -7.16 20.26
C GLU A 84 -12.29 -5.85 20.61
N ALA A 85 -11.05 -5.93 21.08
CA ALA A 85 -10.21 -4.79 21.44
C ALA A 85 -9.44 -4.19 20.25
N VAL A 86 -9.62 -4.75 19.04
CA VAL A 86 -8.93 -4.31 17.83
C VAL A 86 -9.88 -4.21 16.64
N LEU A 87 -9.44 -3.52 15.58
CA LEU A 87 -10.14 -3.45 14.30
C LEU A 87 -9.19 -3.86 13.15
N PRO A 88 -9.70 -4.47 12.06
CA PRO A 88 -8.88 -4.79 10.90
C PRO A 88 -8.27 -3.53 10.28
N ALA A 89 -7.00 -3.61 9.95
CA ALA A 89 -6.23 -2.51 9.39
C ALA A 89 -5.23 -2.97 8.33
N LEU A 90 -4.74 -2.04 7.52
CA LEU A 90 -3.52 -2.23 6.75
C LEU A 90 -2.70 -0.94 6.79
N ARG A 91 -1.55 -1.00 7.44
CA ARG A 91 -0.69 0.16 7.66
C ARG A 91 0.26 0.42 6.49
N THR A 92 0.60 -0.62 5.73
CA THR A 92 1.65 -0.58 4.72
C THR A 92 1.28 -1.47 3.53
N TYR A 93 1.68 -1.08 2.33
CA TYR A 93 1.69 -1.96 1.16
C TYR A 93 2.97 -2.81 1.08
N SER A 94 4.03 -2.35 1.74
CA SER A 94 5.36 -2.95 1.67
C SER A 94 5.33 -4.37 2.22
N GLN A 95 5.87 -5.33 1.46
CA GLN A 95 5.90 -6.78 1.79
C GLN A 95 4.54 -7.47 1.85
N VAL A 96 3.46 -6.81 1.44
CA VAL A 96 2.14 -7.44 1.32
C VAL A 96 2.07 -8.16 -0.02
N ARG A 97 2.37 -9.46 -0.01
CA ARG A 97 2.56 -10.29 -1.21
C ARG A 97 1.25 -10.70 -1.91
N LYS A 98 0.11 -10.53 -1.24
CA LYS A 98 -1.22 -10.95 -1.71
C LYS A 98 -2.11 -9.72 -1.86
N MET A 99 -2.84 -9.60 -2.96
CA MET A 99 -3.79 -8.49 -3.13
C MET A 99 -5.04 -8.73 -2.27
N ASN A 100 -5.47 -9.98 -2.10
CA ASN A 100 -6.56 -10.36 -1.21
C ASN A 100 -5.98 -10.59 0.19
N ILE A 101 -6.19 -9.66 1.10
CA ILE A 101 -5.69 -9.71 2.48
C ILE A 101 -6.75 -10.21 3.47
N THR A 102 -7.88 -10.75 3.03
CA THR A 102 -8.93 -11.28 3.92
C THR A 102 -8.36 -12.30 4.91
N ASN A 103 -8.58 -12.12 6.21
CA ASN A 103 -8.02 -12.92 7.32
C ASN A 103 -6.49 -12.86 7.45
N GLU A 104 -5.84 -11.95 6.74
CA GLU A 104 -4.42 -11.68 6.82
C GLU A 104 -4.12 -10.21 7.13
N GLU A 105 -5.16 -9.45 7.49
CA GLU A 105 -5.09 -8.04 7.84
C GLU A 105 -4.16 -7.81 9.05
N GLU A 106 -3.62 -6.61 9.09
CA GLU A 106 -3.07 -6.05 10.32
C GLU A 106 -4.21 -5.60 11.23
N VAL A 107 -3.87 -5.07 12.41
CA VAL A 107 -4.90 -4.58 13.33
C VAL A 107 -4.53 -3.24 13.94
N ALA A 108 -5.55 -2.44 14.23
CA ALA A 108 -5.44 -1.23 15.04
C ALA A 108 -6.08 -1.48 16.41
N ILE A 109 -5.35 -1.18 17.48
CA ILE A 109 -5.83 -1.33 18.86
C ILE A 109 -6.80 -0.19 19.18
N ILE A 110 -8.01 -0.54 19.59
CA ILE A 110 -9.07 0.42 19.93
C ILE A 110 -9.53 0.37 21.39
N ASP A 111 -9.15 -0.66 22.14
CA ASP A 111 -9.35 -0.71 23.59
C ASP A 111 -8.01 -0.80 24.32
N ILE A 112 -7.59 0.35 24.85
CA ILE A 112 -6.32 0.48 25.56
C ILE A 112 -6.32 -0.27 26.90
N LYS A 113 -7.50 -0.48 27.51
CA LYS A 113 -7.60 -1.21 28.79
C LYS A 113 -7.25 -2.69 28.63
N SER A 114 -7.30 -3.19 27.41
CA SER A 114 -6.92 -4.57 27.06
C SER A 114 -5.40 -4.71 26.84
N VAL A 115 -4.63 -3.63 26.88
CA VAL A 115 -3.17 -3.65 26.83
C VAL A 115 -2.61 -3.59 28.26
N PRO A 116 -1.77 -4.55 28.69
CA PRO A 116 -1.21 -4.52 30.03
C PRO A 116 -0.35 -3.28 30.27
N GLU A 117 -0.41 -2.73 31.49
CA GLU A 117 0.23 -1.44 31.83
C GLU A 117 1.74 -1.41 31.54
N GLU A 118 2.44 -2.52 31.81
CA GLU A 118 3.87 -2.64 31.49
C GLU A 118 4.15 -2.41 30.00
N PHE A 119 3.30 -2.94 29.11
CA PHE A 119 3.46 -2.79 27.67
C PHE A 119 3.18 -1.35 27.22
N LEU A 120 2.25 -0.65 27.87
CA LEU A 120 2.02 0.78 27.62
C LEU A 120 3.24 1.62 28.02
N ARG A 121 3.84 1.34 29.18
CA ARG A 121 5.06 2.02 29.65
C ARG A 121 6.24 1.75 28.71
N LEU A 122 6.51 0.49 28.38
CA LEU A 122 7.64 0.09 27.53
C LEU A 122 7.52 0.58 26.08
N SER A 123 6.30 0.71 25.54
CA SER A 123 6.07 1.24 24.19
C SER A 123 6.01 2.76 24.11
N GLY A 124 6.11 3.46 25.24
CA GLY A 124 5.96 4.91 25.32
C GLY A 124 4.54 5.39 25.00
N LEU A 125 3.53 4.54 25.19
CA LEU A 125 2.11 4.86 25.07
C LEU A 125 1.59 5.46 26.38
N LEU A 126 2.10 6.64 26.71
CA LEU A 126 1.71 7.46 27.85
C LEU A 126 1.68 8.94 27.46
N PRO A 127 0.82 9.78 28.07
CA PRO A 127 -0.15 9.46 29.13
C PRO A 127 -1.40 8.74 28.60
N ILE A 128 -2.05 7.92 29.43
CA ILE A 128 -3.13 6.99 29.03
C ILE A 128 -4.34 7.73 28.43
N GLU A 129 -4.63 8.94 28.92
CA GLU A 129 -5.74 9.77 28.43
C GLU A 129 -5.58 10.08 26.94
N ARG A 130 -4.37 10.48 26.53
CA ARG A 130 -4.03 10.79 25.12
C ARG A 130 -4.05 9.55 24.24
N VAL A 131 -3.63 8.40 24.76
CA VAL A 131 -3.67 7.13 24.03
C VAL A 131 -5.11 6.66 23.85
N THR A 132 -5.96 6.88 24.86
CA THR A 132 -7.40 6.58 24.78
C THR A 132 -8.10 7.48 23.76
N GLU A 133 -7.78 8.78 23.72
CA GLU A 133 -8.24 9.70 22.67
C GLU A 133 -7.82 9.23 21.27
N ALA A 134 -6.58 8.77 21.10
CA ALA A 134 -6.09 8.22 19.84
C ALA A 134 -6.83 6.94 19.42
N ALA A 135 -7.08 6.03 20.35
CA ALA A 135 -7.85 4.81 20.10
C ALA A 135 -9.30 5.13 19.65
N GLN A 136 -9.91 6.13 20.30
CA GLN A 136 -11.26 6.58 19.96
C GLN A 136 -11.33 7.31 18.61
N ASP A 137 -10.28 8.05 18.23
CA ASP A 137 -10.11 8.64 16.89
C ASP A 137 -10.10 7.53 15.82
N ILE A 138 -9.29 6.49 16.01
CA ILE A 138 -9.22 5.31 15.13
C ILE A 138 -10.57 4.62 15.03
N LYS A 139 -11.21 4.33 16.16
CA LYS A 139 -12.53 3.66 16.18
C LYS A 139 -13.59 4.47 15.42
N SER A 140 -13.61 5.79 15.63
CA SER A 140 -14.52 6.68 14.92
C SER A 140 -14.22 6.75 13.42
N ALA A 141 -12.94 6.79 13.05
CA ALA A 141 -12.51 6.81 11.66
C ALA A 141 -12.89 5.48 10.98
N TYR A 142 -12.71 4.34 11.63
CA TYR A 142 -13.06 3.03 11.08
C TYR A 142 -14.56 2.96 10.72
N GLN A 143 -15.43 3.39 11.63
CA GLN A 143 -16.88 3.38 11.41
C GLN A 143 -17.29 4.18 10.16
N MET A 144 -16.56 5.25 9.85
CA MET A 144 -16.93 6.21 8.81
C MET A 144 -16.17 6.01 7.50
N LEU A 145 -14.91 5.56 7.56
CA LEU A 145 -13.96 5.59 6.46
C LEU A 145 -13.47 4.21 6.03
N ALA A 146 -13.61 3.17 6.86
CA ALA A 146 -13.13 1.83 6.51
C ALA A 146 -13.83 1.31 5.25
N SER A 147 -13.09 0.50 4.50
CA SER A 147 -13.51 0.00 3.19
C SER A 147 -13.01 -1.41 2.92
N ASN A 148 -13.51 -2.01 1.84
CA ASN A 148 -13.09 -3.32 1.36
C ASN A 148 -11.98 -3.24 0.31
N LEU A 149 -11.75 -2.06 -0.27
CA LEU A 149 -10.66 -1.78 -1.20
C LEU A 149 -9.75 -0.69 -0.65
N LEU A 150 -8.44 -0.92 -0.73
CA LEU A 150 -7.40 0.04 -0.40
C LEU A 150 -6.51 0.31 -1.63
N LEU A 151 -6.16 1.57 -1.86
CA LEU A 151 -5.23 1.96 -2.94
C LEU A 151 -3.93 2.51 -2.36
N VAL A 152 -2.82 2.18 -3.00
CA VAL A 152 -1.53 2.74 -2.63
C VAL A 152 -1.49 4.24 -2.90
N ARG A 153 -1.08 5.02 -1.90
CA ARG A 153 -0.91 6.46 -2.02
C ARG A 153 0.55 6.84 -2.12
N ARG A 154 1.32 6.66 -1.05
CA ARG A 154 2.71 7.12 -0.96
C ARG A 154 3.65 5.94 -1.19
N VAL A 155 4.32 5.88 -2.34
CA VAL A 155 5.01 4.66 -2.76
C VAL A 155 6.31 4.94 -3.50
N GLN A 156 7.24 3.98 -3.37
CA GLN A 156 8.37 3.85 -4.28
C GLN A 156 8.04 2.76 -5.32
N LEU A 157 7.72 3.15 -6.56
CA LEU A 157 7.19 2.23 -7.59
C LEU A 157 8.17 1.12 -7.99
N SER A 158 9.47 1.40 -7.96
CA SER A 158 10.52 0.41 -8.27
C SER A 158 10.94 -0.43 -7.05
N SER A 159 10.25 -0.33 -5.91
CA SER A 159 10.69 -0.99 -4.68
C SER A 159 10.59 -2.51 -4.81
N PRO A 160 11.61 -3.29 -4.38
CA PRO A 160 11.52 -4.74 -4.32
C PRO A 160 10.50 -5.24 -3.28
N GLN A 161 9.95 -4.33 -2.46
CA GLN A 161 8.92 -4.64 -1.48
C GLN A 161 7.51 -4.23 -1.95
N LEU A 162 7.35 -3.67 -3.15
CA LEU A 162 6.05 -3.38 -3.74
C LEU A 162 5.58 -4.58 -4.58
N TYR A 163 4.44 -5.15 -4.22
CA TYR A 163 3.85 -6.30 -4.91
C TYR A 163 2.56 -5.92 -5.63
N TRP A 164 1.73 -5.09 -5.00
CA TRP A 164 0.40 -4.69 -5.48
C TRP A 164 0.16 -3.20 -5.20
N LEU A 165 -0.66 -2.57 -6.03
CA LEU A 165 -1.12 -1.18 -5.91
C LEU A 165 -2.52 -1.08 -5.28
N ALA A 166 -3.29 -2.16 -5.32
CA ALA A 166 -4.61 -2.24 -4.72
C ALA A 166 -4.77 -3.51 -3.88
N PHE A 167 -5.47 -3.40 -2.75
CA PHE A 167 -5.71 -4.49 -1.82
C PHE A 167 -7.19 -4.64 -1.52
N TYR A 168 -7.64 -5.88 -1.44
CA TYR A 168 -9.01 -6.26 -1.13
C TYR A 168 -9.09 -7.01 0.19
N SER A 169 -10.12 -6.75 0.98
CA SER A 169 -10.57 -7.65 2.04
C SER A 169 -12.09 -7.76 2.06
N GLU A 170 -12.61 -8.93 2.42
CA GLU A 170 -14.03 -9.13 2.75
C GLU A 170 -14.41 -8.40 4.04
N ASN A 171 -13.45 -8.24 4.95
CA ASN A 171 -13.61 -7.41 6.14
C ASN A 171 -13.41 -5.95 5.76
N LYS A 172 -14.14 -5.04 6.41
CA LYS A 172 -13.80 -3.61 6.32
C LYS A 172 -12.44 -3.39 6.98
N VAL A 173 -11.56 -2.70 6.29
CA VAL A 173 -10.19 -2.38 6.72
C VAL A 173 -10.03 -0.88 6.75
N ILE A 174 -9.37 -0.36 7.79
CA ILE A 174 -8.91 1.02 7.80
C ILE A 174 -7.41 1.10 7.52
N SER A 175 -7.03 2.03 6.65
CA SER A 175 -5.62 2.30 6.39
C SER A 175 -5.05 3.40 7.29
N ASN A 176 -3.84 3.87 6.96
CA ASN A 176 -3.30 5.14 7.45
C ASN A 176 -2.99 6.06 6.25
N ALA A 177 -2.19 7.11 6.47
CA ALA A 177 -1.80 8.09 5.45
C ALA A 177 -1.07 7.52 4.20
N VAL A 178 -0.68 6.24 4.19
CA VAL A 178 0.08 5.59 3.11
C VAL A 178 -0.84 4.92 2.08
N LEU A 179 -2.09 4.62 2.44
CA LEU A 179 -3.09 4.04 1.54
C LEU A 179 -4.40 4.84 1.60
N LEU A 180 -5.16 4.83 0.51
CA LEU A 180 -6.51 5.39 0.43
C LEU A 180 -7.53 4.31 0.72
N ASN A 181 -8.61 4.67 1.41
CA ASN A 181 -9.77 3.80 1.64
C ASN A 181 -10.79 4.06 0.52
N VAL A 182 -11.17 3.04 -0.25
CA VAL A 182 -12.14 3.16 -1.34
C VAL A 182 -13.40 2.40 -0.98
N GLN A 183 -14.43 3.14 -0.59
CA GLN A 183 -15.74 2.56 -0.28
C GLN A 183 -16.47 2.24 -1.58
N THR A 184 -16.89 1.00 -1.71
CA THR A 184 -17.67 0.43 -2.82
C THR A 184 -18.95 -0.17 -2.25
N PHE A 185 -19.97 -0.35 -3.08
CA PHE A 185 -21.27 -0.88 -2.64
C PHE A 185 -21.51 -2.34 -3.01
N ASP A 186 -20.66 -2.92 -3.85
CA ASP A 186 -20.79 -4.28 -4.35
C ASP A 186 -19.44 -5.02 -4.30
N SER A 187 -19.43 -6.23 -3.73
CA SER A 187 -18.20 -7.04 -3.55
C SER A 187 -17.61 -7.51 -4.89
N ALA A 188 -18.44 -7.86 -5.87
CA ALA A 188 -17.99 -8.31 -7.17
C ALA A 188 -17.29 -7.17 -7.93
N ILE A 189 -17.88 -5.98 -7.91
CA ILE A 189 -17.27 -4.74 -8.44
C ILE A 189 -15.97 -4.43 -7.70
N THR A 190 -15.93 -4.61 -6.37
CA THR A 190 -14.71 -4.35 -5.58
C THR A 190 -13.54 -5.24 -6.03
N LYS A 191 -13.79 -6.54 -6.25
CA LYS A 191 -12.78 -7.49 -6.74
C LYS A 191 -12.35 -7.13 -8.17
N LEU A 192 -13.29 -6.77 -9.03
CA LEU A 192 -13.04 -6.32 -10.39
C LEU A 192 -12.11 -5.09 -10.40
N LEU A 193 -12.46 -4.05 -9.63
CA LEU A 193 -11.63 -2.85 -9.49
C LEU A 193 -10.26 -3.17 -8.90
N THR A 194 -10.17 -4.12 -7.95
CA THR A 194 -8.89 -4.56 -7.39
C THR A 194 -7.98 -5.15 -8.46
N LEU A 195 -8.52 -5.96 -9.39
CA LEU A 195 -7.74 -6.45 -10.53
C LEU A 195 -7.35 -5.31 -11.45
N TYR A 196 -8.30 -4.45 -11.83
CA TYR A 196 -8.04 -3.33 -12.72
C TYR A 196 -6.93 -2.40 -12.21
N PHE A 197 -6.99 -1.98 -10.95
CA PHE A 197 -5.98 -1.11 -10.34
C PHE A 197 -4.63 -1.79 -10.14
N ASN A 198 -4.56 -3.12 -10.21
CA ASN A 198 -3.33 -3.90 -10.21
C ASN A 198 -2.83 -4.24 -11.64
N SER A 199 -3.48 -3.73 -12.68
CA SER A 199 -3.05 -3.93 -14.07
C SER A 199 -1.94 -2.97 -14.48
N VAL A 200 -1.18 -3.35 -15.51
CA VAL A 200 -0.21 -2.49 -16.19
C VAL A 200 -0.89 -1.29 -16.85
N ILE A 201 -2.16 -1.40 -17.23
CA ILE A 201 -2.93 -0.31 -17.84
C ILE A 201 -3.18 0.80 -16.81
N ALA A 202 -3.58 0.43 -15.58
CA ALA A 202 -3.70 1.39 -14.49
C ALA A 202 -2.33 1.99 -14.12
N LEU A 203 -1.28 1.18 -14.05
CA LEU A 203 0.08 1.67 -13.77
C LEU A 203 0.59 2.65 -14.83
N LEU A 204 0.35 2.38 -16.11
CA LEU A 204 0.74 3.26 -17.21
C LEU A 204 0.06 4.64 -17.08
N GLN A 205 -1.24 4.65 -16.75
CA GLN A 205 -1.95 5.90 -16.46
C GLN A 205 -1.35 6.63 -15.25
N LEU A 206 -1.09 5.92 -14.15
CA LEU A 206 -0.46 6.51 -12.96
C LEU A 206 0.88 7.16 -13.30
N LEU A 207 1.75 6.46 -14.03
CA LEU A 207 3.05 6.99 -14.46
C LEU A 207 2.91 8.27 -15.29
N SER A 208 1.82 8.42 -16.05
CA SER A 208 1.55 9.64 -16.84
C SER A 208 1.16 10.85 -15.97
N PHE A 209 0.67 10.61 -14.75
CA PHE A 209 0.24 11.65 -13.81
C PHE A 209 1.24 11.88 -12.65
N VAL A 210 2.26 11.04 -12.53
CA VAL A 210 3.27 11.22 -11.49
C VAL A 210 4.03 12.52 -11.76
N VAL A 211 3.82 13.49 -10.88
CA VAL A 211 4.73 14.64 -10.76
C VAL A 211 5.97 14.11 -10.04
N GLU A 212 7.09 13.98 -10.77
CA GLU A 212 8.37 13.52 -10.22
C GLU A 212 8.82 14.45 -9.08
N THR A 213 8.61 14.04 -7.82
CA THR A 213 9.09 14.83 -6.68
C THR A 213 10.52 14.46 -6.29
N ARG A 214 10.90 13.17 -6.39
CA ARG A 214 12.28 12.62 -6.22
C ARG A 214 12.45 11.24 -6.90
N GLY A 215 12.36 11.15 -8.23
CA GLY A 215 12.47 9.87 -8.95
C GLY A 215 11.32 8.91 -8.62
N THR A 216 11.61 7.66 -8.21
CA THR A 216 10.57 6.62 -7.98
C THR A 216 9.65 6.83 -6.78
N TRP A 217 9.92 7.80 -5.90
CA TRP A 217 9.04 8.15 -4.77
C TRP A 217 7.92 9.08 -5.23
N VAL A 218 6.68 8.62 -5.10
CA VAL A 218 5.48 9.29 -5.63
C VAL A 218 4.38 9.38 -4.57
N ASP A 219 3.61 10.47 -4.58
CA ASP A 219 2.35 10.59 -3.83
C ASP A 219 1.20 10.50 -4.83
N LEU A 220 0.65 9.29 -4.99
CA LEU A 220 -0.55 9.00 -5.75
C LEU A 220 -1.76 9.49 -4.94
N HIS A 221 -1.92 10.81 -4.85
CA HIS A 221 -3.01 11.40 -4.09
C HIS A 221 -4.37 11.02 -4.70
N GLY A 222 -5.40 10.88 -3.86
CA GLY A 222 -6.78 10.61 -4.31
C GLY A 222 -7.24 11.63 -5.35
N ASP A 223 -7.34 12.90 -4.93
CA ASP A 223 -7.87 13.97 -5.79
C ASP A 223 -6.96 14.43 -6.94
N GLN A 224 -5.65 14.16 -6.90
CA GLN A 224 -4.68 14.70 -7.86
C GLN A 224 -4.13 13.66 -8.84
N VAL A 225 -4.28 12.37 -8.54
CA VAL A 225 -3.70 11.29 -9.35
C VAL A 225 -4.73 10.20 -9.58
N TRP A 226 -5.21 9.53 -8.53
CA TRP A 226 -6.17 8.43 -8.69
C TRP A 226 -7.48 8.89 -9.34
N SER A 227 -7.96 10.09 -9.00
CA SER A 227 -9.16 10.71 -9.56
C SER A 227 -9.16 10.84 -11.08
N HIS A 228 -7.98 10.90 -11.72
CA HIS A 228 -7.82 11.07 -13.16
C HIS A 228 -7.66 9.76 -13.92
N LEU A 229 -7.57 8.63 -13.23
CA LEU A 229 -7.50 7.34 -13.90
C LEU A 229 -8.83 7.06 -14.58
N HIS A 230 -8.78 6.79 -15.88
CA HIS A 230 -9.87 6.17 -16.61
C HIS A 230 -10.01 4.72 -16.14
N VAL A 231 -11.24 4.28 -15.94
CA VAL A 231 -11.63 3.00 -15.37
C VAL A 231 -12.78 2.40 -16.17
N PRO A 232 -12.96 1.08 -16.17
CA PRO A 232 -14.07 0.47 -16.91
C PRO A 232 -15.41 0.91 -16.33
N GLU A 233 -16.38 1.16 -17.22
CA GLU A 233 -17.78 1.33 -16.83
C GLU A 233 -18.34 -0.04 -16.44
N PHE A 234 -18.95 -0.13 -15.25
CA PHE A 234 -19.43 -1.42 -14.73
C PHE A 234 -20.95 -1.59 -14.81
N ASP A 235 -21.73 -0.51 -14.99
CA ASP A 235 -23.20 -0.61 -15.07
C ASP A 235 -23.70 -1.31 -16.35
N GLY A 236 -22.81 -1.57 -17.31
CA GLY A 236 -23.09 -2.30 -18.55
C GLY A 236 -22.10 -3.42 -18.86
N LEU A 237 -21.26 -3.81 -17.89
CA LEU A 237 -20.22 -4.80 -18.16
C LEU A 237 -20.83 -6.16 -18.48
N ARG A 238 -20.36 -6.78 -19.57
CA ARG A 238 -20.80 -8.13 -19.98
C ARG A 238 -20.63 -9.11 -18.82
N SER A 239 -21.66 -9.93 -18.56
CA SER A 239 -21.66 -10.93 -17.47
C SER A 239 -20.49 -11.90 -17.57
N GLU A 240 -20.02 -12.20 -18.79
CA GLU A 240 -18.85 -13.02 -19.06
C GLU A 240 -17.56 -12.41 -18.50
N ILE A 241 -17.36 -11.09 -18.66
CA ILE A 241 -16.19 -10.38 -18.12
C ILE A 241 -16.26 -10.38 -16.59
N MET A 242 -17.43 -10.15 -16.01
CA MET A 242 -17.61 -10.21 -14.56
C MET A 242 -17.30 -11.61 -14.01
N ALA A 243 -17.81 -12.66 -14.63
CA ALA A 243 -17.53 -14.04 -14.24
C ALA A 243 -16.02 -14.35 -14.34
N LYS A 244 -15.38 -13.94 -15.44
CA LYS A 244 -13.93 -14.09 -15.64
C LYS A 244 -13.13 -13.33 -14.58
N ALA A 245 -13.56 -12.11 -14.21
CA ALA A 245 -12.94 -11.33 -13.15
C ALA A 245 -13.02 -12.04 -11.79
N GLN A 246 -14.16 -12.66 -11.46
CA GLN A 246 -14.29 -13.44 -10.22
C GLN A 246 -13.37 -14.67 -10.23
N THR A 247 -13.29 -15.39 -11.35
CA THR A 247 -12.40 -16.55 -11.50
C THR A 247 -10.94 -16.16 -11.33
N ILE A 248 -10.46 -15.17 -12.09
CA ILE A 248 -9.07 -14.68 -12.00
C ILE A 248 -8.78 -14.20 -10.58
N PHE A 249 -9.67 -13.41 -9.96
CA PHE A 249 -9.48 -12.96 -8.58
C PHE A 249 -9.35 -14.12 -7.59
N GLY A 250 -10.14 -15.19 -7.76
CA GLY A 250 -10.05 -16.40 -6.95
C GLY A 250 -8.71 -17.13 -7.11
N GLU A 251 -8.18 -17.17 -8.33
CA GLU A 251 -6.92 -17.83 -8.67
C GLU A 251 -5.70 -17.05 -8.17
N VAL A 252 -5.66 -15.73 -8.38
CA VAL A 252 -4.45 -14.92 -8.09
C VAL A 252 -4.52 -14.17 -6.77
N GLY A 253 -5.71 -13.94 -6.21
CA GLY A 253 -5.92 -13.02 -5.09
C GLY A 253 -5.09 -13.36 -3.86
N LYS A 254 -4.94 -14.66 -3.57
CA LYS A 254 -4.25 -15.21 -2.40
C LYS A 254 -2.84 -15.76 -2.69
N VAL A 255 -2.36 -15.63 -3.92
CA VAL A 255 -1.03 -16.10 -4.31
C VAL A 255 0.04 -15.15 -3.79
N ASP A 256 1.11 -15.72 -3.24
CA ASP A 256 2.32 -14.96 -2.90
C ASP A 256 3.03 -14.52 -4.18
N ALA A 257 2.76 -13.29 -4.62
CA ALA A 257 3.31 -12.78 -5.86
C ALA A 257 4.80 -12.46 -5.75
N LYS A 258 5.46 -12.42 -6.90
CA LYS A 258 6.74 -11.71 -7.07
C LYS A 258 6.50 -10.19 -6.99
N PRO A 259 7.52 -9.39 -6.64
CA PRO A 259 7.42 -7.92 -6.67
C PRO A 259 6.91 -7.42 -8.03
N LEU A 260 6.14 -6.33 -8.02
CA LEU A 260 5.47 -5.77 -9.21
C LEU A 260 6.47 -5.56 -10.36
N PHE A 261 7.61 -4.91 -10.07
CA PHE A 261 8.64 -4.65 -11.06
C PHE A 261 9.19 -5.95 -11.70
N SER A 262 9.40 -7.00 -10.92
CA SER A 262 9.83 -8.31 -11.43
C SER A 262 8.76 -8.95 -12.32
N ARG A 263 7.48 -8.87 -11.94
CA ARG A 263 6.38 -9.43 -12.73
C ARG A 263 6.26 -8.77 -14.10
N LEU A 264 6.42 -7.46 -14.17
CA LEU A 264 6.43 -6.73 -15.44
C LEU A 264 7.65 -7.08 -16.29
N LYS A 265 8.85 -7.16 -15.68
CA LYS A 265 10.08 -7.48 -16.40
C LYS A 265 10.12 -8.90 -16.96
N GLU A 266 9.53 -9.85 -16.24
CA GLU A 266 9.51 -11.28 -16.60
C GLU A 266 8.28 -11.66 -17.45
N HIS A 267 7.40 -10.70 -17.76
CA HIS A 267 6.13 -10.92 -18.46
C HIS A 267 5.30 -12.02 -17.77
N ASP A 268 5.19 -11.93 -16.44
CA ASP A 268 4.63 -12.95 -15.56
C ASP A 268 3.20 -13.37 -15.99
N PRO A 269 2.89 -14.67 -16.10
CA PRO A 269 1.58 -15.13 -16.57
C PRO A 269 0.40 -14.68 -15.72
N PHE A 270 0.58 -14.55 -14.40
CA PHE A 270 -0.50 -14.06 -13.54
C PHE A 270 -0.76 -12.58 -13.80
N GLN A 271 0.29 -11.76 -13.89
CA GLN A 271 0.15 -10.36 -14.29
C GLN A 271 -0.51 -10.24 -15.67
N ARG A 272 -0.11 -11.08 -16.63
CA ARG A 272 -0.72 -11.12 -17.97
C ARG A 272 -2.22 -11.39 -17.93
N SER A 273 -2.67 -12.34 -17.12
CA SER A 273 -4.11 -12.63 -16.99
C SER A 273 -4.91 -11.42 -16.47
N ILE A 274 -4.33 -10.65 -15.54
CA ILE A 274 -4.93 -9.43 -15.00
C ILE A 274 -5.01 -8.35 -16.08
N ASP A 275 -3.95 -8.20 -16.88
CA ASP A 275 -3.83 -7.15 -17.88
C ASP A 275 -4.70 -7.39 -19.12
N GLU A 276 -4.79 -8.64 -19.58
CA GLU A 276 -5.70 -9.03 -20.65
C GLU A 276 -7.16 -8.82 -20.23
N LEU A 277 -7.50 -9.14 -18.98
CA LEU A 277 -8.83 -8.83 -18.44
C LEU A 277 -9.05 -7.31 -18.35
N ALA A 278 -8.06 -6.53 -17.91
CA ALA A 278 -8.20 -5.08 -17.84
C ALA A 278 -8.45 -4.46 -19.23
N LEU A 279 -7.79 -4.95 -20.28
CA LEU A 279 -8.07 -4.55 -21.65
C LEU A 279 -9.48 -4.96 -22.11
N GLU A 280 -9.95 -6.16 -21.75
CA GLU A 280 -11.35 -6.59 -22.03
C GLU A 280 -12.37 -5.70 -21.35
N MET A 281 -12.13 -5.32 -20.08
CA MET A 281 -13.03 -4.44 -19.33
C MET A 281 -13.15 -3.05 -19.98
N LEU A 282 -12.12 -2.61 -20.68
CA LEU A 282 -12.06 -1.33 -21.39
C LEU A 282 -12.47 -1.44 -22.87
N GLU A 283 -12.85 -2.62 -23.36
CA GLU A 283 -13.16 -2.90 -24.77
C GLU A 283 -11.96 -2.64 -25.71
N LEU A 284 -10.75 -2.90 -25.22
CA LEU A 284 -9.47 -2.72 -25.94
C LEU A 284 -8.78 -4.06 -26.25
N ASP A 285 -9.56 -5.05 -26.66
CA ASP A 285 -9.08 -6.41 -26.97
C ASP A 285 -7.95 -6.44 -28.02
N ASP A 286 -7.94 -5.48 -28.96
CA ASP A 286 -6.93 -5.33 -30.01
C ASP A 286 -5.52 -5.09 -29.44
N TRP A 287 -5.43 -4.49 -28.24
CA TRP A 287 -4.16 -4.19 -27.57
C TRP A 287 -3.50 -5.38 -26.89
N LYS A 288 -4.19 -6.52 -26.74
CA LYS A 288 -3.63 -7.71 -26.07
C LYS A 288 -2.36 -8.21 -26.74
N SER A 289 -2.30 -8.12 -28.07
CA SER A 289 -1.13 -8.48 -28.88
C SER A 289 0.10 -7.63 -28.56
N ARG A 290 -0.10 -6.42 -28.03
CA ARG A 290 0.94 -5.44 -27.72
C ARG A 290 1.33 -5.40 -26.24
N LEU A 291 0.78 -6.28 -25.40
CA LEU A 291 1.09 -6.29 -23.95
C LEU A 291 2.59 -6.40 -23.66
N ASN A 292 3.35 -7.17 -24.45
CA ASN A 292 4.80 -7.27 -24.29
C ASN A 292 5.50 -5.92 -24.51
N GLU A 293 5.06 -5.15 -25.52
CA GLU A 293 5.58 -3.80 -25.77
C GLU A 293 5.28 -2.87 -24.59
N ILE A 294 4.06 -2.98 -24.02
CA ILE A 294 3.65 -2.19 -22.85
C ILE A 294 4.52 -2.56 -21.64
N TYR A 295 4.74 -3.84 -21.38
CA TYR A 295 5.63 -4.30 -20.30
C TYR A 295 7.04 -3.76 -20.45
N ASP A 296 7.61 -3.85 -21.65
CA ASP A 296 8.97 -3.38 -21.91
C ASP A 296 9.07 -1.85 -21.74
N ALA A 297 8.06 -1.11 -22.21
CA ALA A 297 8.01 0.35 -22.05
C ALA A 297 7.90 0.77 -20.58
N VAL A 298 6.95 0.18 -19.83
CA VAL A 298 6.74 0.49 -18.41
C VAL A 298 7.95 0.08 -17.58
N THR A 299 8.56 -1.07 -17.88
CA THR A 299 9.77 -1.54 -17.18
C THR A 299 10.94 -0.58 -17.41
N LYS A 300 11.16 -0.12 -18.64
CA LYS A 300 12.19 0.87 -18.96
C LYS A 300 11.98 2.19 -18.22
N GLU A 301 10.73 2.65 -18.14
CA GLU A 301 10.38 3.86 -17.39
C GLU A 301 10.70 3.71 -15.90
N LEU A 302 10.27 2.61 -15.28
CA LEU A 302 10.57 2.34 -13.87
C LEU A 302 12.08 2.20 -13.61
N GLU A 303 12.85 1.63 -14.54
CA GLU A 303 14.31 1.56 -14.47
C GLU A 303 14.95 2.96 -14.58
N ALA A 304 14.46 3.82 -15.46
CA ALA A 304 14.93 5.20 -15.60
C ALA A 304 14.67 6.01 -14.33
N MET A 305 13.45 5.96 -13.79
CA MET A 305 13.10 6.59 -12.52
C MET A 305 14.00 6.07 -11.37
N HIS A 306 14.33 4.77 -11.37
CA HIS A 306 15.19 4.17 -10.33
C HIS A 306 16.61 4.74 -10.39
N LYS A 307 17.19 4.84 -11.58
CA LYS A 307 18.52 5.43 -11.79
C LYS A 307 18.57 6.89 -11.35
N ILE A 308 17.51 7.67 -11.60
CA ILE A 308 17.40 9.06 -11.12
C ILE A 308 17.40 9.11 -9.58
N LEU A 309 16.71 8.19 -8.91
CA LEU A 309 16.75 8.10 -7.45
C LEU A 309 18.15 7.75 -6.92
N GLU A 310 18.85 6.81 -7.55
CA GLU A 310 20.20 6.41 -7.12
C GLU A 310 21.21 7.55 -7.29
N THR A 311 21.19 8.23 -8.44
CA THR A 311 22.09 9.36 -8.75
C THR A 311 21.80 10.61 -7.90
N SER A 312 20.56 10.82 -7.47
CA SER A 312 20.18 11.94 -6.59
C SER A 312 20.45 11.70 -5.10
N ARG A 313 20.79 10.48 -4.69
CA ARG A 313 21.25 10.20 -3.32
C ARG A 313 22.62 10.82 -3.11
N LYS A 314 22.71 11.89 -2.31
CA LYS A 314 24.00 12.37 -1.80
C LYS A 314 24.70 11.20 -1.10
N PRO A 315 26.01 11.00 -1.32
CA PRO A 315 26.77 10.04 -0.53
C PRO A 315 26.57 10.39 0.95
N PRO A 316 26.51 9.39 1.86
CA PRO A 316 26.41 9.65 3.27
C PRO A 316 27.54 10.62 3.65
N ARG A 317 27.20 11.72 4.34
CA ARG A 317 28.22 12.56 4.97
C ARG A 317 28.96 11.65 5.94
N LYS A 318 30.18 11.23 5.59
CA LYS A 318 31.09 10.56 6.51
C LYS A 318 31.16 11.44 7.76
N SER A 319 31.03 10.82 8.93
CA SER A 319 31.24 11.55 10.17
C SER A 319 32.67 12.08 10.21
N VAL A 320 32.92 13.19 10.92
CA VAL A 320 34.30 13.72 11.10
C VAL A 320 35.25 12.62 11.60
N ILE A 321 34.73 11.72 12.44
CA ILE A 321 35.45 10.55 12.97
C ILE A 321 35.80 9.52 11.88
N GLU A 322 34.97 9.35 10.85
CA GLU A 322 35.28 8.46 9.72
C GLU A 322 36.28 9.08 8.75
N LEU A 323 36.28 10.41 8.62
CA LEU A 323 37.26 11.15 7.82
C LEU A 323 38.63 11.16 8.51
N GLU A 324 38.68 11.41 9.82
CA GLU A 324 39.92 11.34 10.63
C GLU A 324 40.54 9.94 10.60
N ARG A 325 39.72 8.87 10.65
CA ARG A 325 40.20 7.48 10.55
C ARG A 325 40.72 7.08 9.18
N GLU A 326 40.26 7.72 8.12
CA GLU A 326 40.80 7.51 6.77
C GLU A 326 42.09 8.30 6.56
N GLU A 327 42.18 9.54 7.05
CA GLU A 327 43.42 10.32 7.04
C GLU A 327 44.52 9.66 7.89
N GLU A 328 44.18 9.07 9.04
CA GLU A 328 45.12 8.26 9.85
C GLU A 328 45.58 7.00 9.10
N ARG A 329 44.71 6.35 8.32
CA ARG A 329 45.08 5.16 7.52
C ARG A 329 45.96 5.50 6.32
N GLU A 330 45.69 6.60 5.62
CA GLU A 330 46.52 7.04 4.49
C GLU A 330 47.90 7.54 4.96
N THR A 331 47.97 8.26 6.08
CA THR A 331 49.24 8.69 6.67
C THR A 331 50.09 7.51 7.15
N ASP A 332 49.48 6.47 7.71
CA ASP A 332 50.19 5.25 8.11
C ASP A 332 50.73 4.49 6.88
N LEU A 333 49.95 4.33 5.81
CA LEU A 333 50.42 3.69 4.58
C LEU A 333 51.60 4.44 3.92
N THR A 334 51.60 5.78 3.92
CA THR A 334 52.74 6.57 3.41
C THR A 334 54.01 6.43 4.25
N LYS A 335 53.90 6.07 5.55
CA LYS A 335 55.06 5.80 6.41
C LYS A 335 55.73 4.46 6.15
N TRP A 336 55.00 3.49 5.60
CA TRP A 336 55.50 2.14 5.31
C TRP A 336 56.04 1.98 3.89
N PHE A 337 55.65 2.87 2.97
CA PHE A 337 56.03 2.80 1.55
C PHE A 337 56.78 4.05 1.04
N GLY A 338 57.19 4.96 1.94
CA GLY A 338 57.95 6.18 1.65
C GLY A 338 59.44 6.06 1.95
#